data_AF-A0A8S0H9Y9-F1
#
_entry.id   AF-A0A8S0H9Y9-F1
#
_cell.length_a   1.000
_cell.length_b   1.000
_cell.length_c   1.000
_cell.angle_alpha   90.00
_cell.angle_beta   90.00
_cell.angle_gamma   90.00
#
_symmetry.space_group_name_H-M   'P 1'
#
loop_
_entity.id
_entity.type
_entity.pdbx_description
1 polymer ?
#
loop_
_entity_poly.entity_id
_entity_poly.type
_entity_poly.pdbx_seq_one_letter_code
_entity_poly.pdbx_strand_id
1 'polypeptide(L)'
;MVIRASFVQLETPDEMRGRVSAVNGLFIGASNQLGEFESGLTAHWFGTVPAVVLGGVGTLLVTGVWIKLFPTLAQRDRMIERVEEAKV
;
A
#
# COMPACT_ATOMS: atom_id res chain seq x y z
N MET A 1 2.18 -7.45 7.11
CA MET A 1 0.95 -7.67 6.31
C MET A 1 -0.24 -8.10 7.18
N VAL A 2 -0.42 -7.51 8.37
CA VAL A 2 -1.56 -7.84 9.25
C VAL A 2 -2.50 -6.62 9.32
N ILE A 3 -1.94 -5.43 9.55
CA ILE A 3 -2.71 -4.17 9.66
C ILE A 3 -3.59 -3.88 8.43
N ARG A 4 -3.04 -3.90 7.21
CA ARG A 4 -3.80 -3.66 5.97
C ARG A 4 -4.88 -4.72 5.73
N ALA A 5 -4.57 -5.99 6.02
CA ALA A 5 -5.50 -7.10 5.85
C ALA A 5 -6.65 -7.04 6.88
N SER A 6 -6.37 -6.55 8.09
CA SER A 6 -7.37 -6.31 9.13
C SER A 6 -8.28 -5.12 8.78
N PHE A 7 -7.76 -4.02 8.25
CA PHE A 7 -8.58 -2.87 7.81
C PHE A 7 -9.58 -3.25 6.72
N VAL A 8 -9.13 -3.96 5.68
CA VAL A 8 -10.03 -4.43 4.58
C VAL A 8 -11.14 -5.32 5.11
N GLN A 9 -10.87 -6.15 6.13
CA GLN A 9 -11.87 -7.04 6.72
C GLN A 9 -12.84 -6.35 7.69
N LEU A 10 -12.48 -5.20 8.24
CA LEU A 10 -13.30 -4.43 9.18
C LEU A 10 -14.18 -3.39 8.46
N GLU A 11 -13.72 -2.84 7.33
CA GLU A 11 -14.44 -1.80 6.58
C GLU A 11 -15.32 -2.34 5.43
N THR A 12 -15.18 -3.61 5.04
CA THR A 12 -15.97 -4.19 3.94
C THR A 12 -17.20 -4.93 4.47
N PRO A 13 -18.44 -4.59 4.05
CA PRO A 13 -19.65 -5.34 4.38
C PRO A 13 -19.49 -6.83 4.05
N ASP A 14 -20.00 -7.73 4.90
CA ASP A 14 -19.79 -9.19 4.77
C ASP A 14 -20.19 -9.74 3.39
N GLU A 15 -21.25 -9.20 2.81
CA GLU A 15 -21.77 -9.52 1.49
C GLU A 15 -20.81 -9.13 0.33
N MET A 16 -19.90 -8.18 0.54
CA MET A 16 -18.93 -7.70 -0.45
C MET A 16 -17.49 -8.15 -0.15
N ARG A 17 -17.23 -8.73 1.03
CA ARG A 17 -15.89 -9.16 1.50
C ARG A 17 -15.17 -10.05 0.48
N GLY A 18 -15.89 -11.02 -0.11
CA GLY A 18 -15.35 -11.92 -1.13
C GLY A 18 -14.92 -11.19 -2.41
N ARG A 19 -15.73 -10.23 -2.87
CA ARG A 19 -15.45 -9.44 -4.09
C ARG A 19 -14.29 -8.48 -3.88
N VAL A 20 -14.27 -7.75 -2.76
CA VAL A 20 -13.20 -6.81 -2.43
C VAL A 20 -11.88 -7.53 -2.19
N SER A 21 -11.90 -8.68 -1.51
CA SER A 21 -10.69 -9.50 -1.31
C SER A 21 -10.11 -10.01 -2.63
N ALA A 22 -10.97 -10.45 -3.56
CA ALA A 22 -10.53 -10.88 -4.90
C ALA A 22 -9.88 -9.74 -5.69
N VAL A 23 -10.49 -8.55 -5.68
CA VAL A 23 -9.92 -7.36 -6.34
C VAL A 23 -8.60 -6.95 -5.69
N ASN A 24 -8.55 -6.89 -4.36
CA ASN A 24 -7.32 -6.58 -3.63
C ASN A 24 -6.21 -7.59 -3.95
N GLY A 25 -6.53 -8.88 -4.03
CA GLY A 25 -5.59 -9.94 -4.44
C GLY A 25 -5.07 -9.74 -5.87
N LEU A 26 -5.96 -9.44 -6.82
CA LEU A 26 -5.59 -9.16 -8.21
C LEU A 26 -4.67 -7.93 -8.30
N PHE A 27 -5.00 -6.85 -7.58
CA PHE A 27 -4.15 -5.65 -7.55
C PHE A 27 -2.78 -5.93 -6.96
N ILE A 28 -2.68 -6.66 -5.85
CA ILE A 28 -1.37 -7.03 -5.26
C ILE A 28 -0.57 -7.87 -6.26
N GLY A 29 -1.18 -8.94 -6.78
CA GLY A 29 -0.50 -9.87 -7.67
C GLY A 29 -0.02 -9.20 -8.96
N ALA A 30 -0.90 -8.42 -9.60
CA ALA A 30 -0.58 -7.69 -10.82
C ALA A 30 0.49 -6.62 -10.56
N SER A 31 0.39 -5.87 -9.46
CA SER A 31 1.37 -4.82 -9.13
C SER A 31 2.76 -5.42 -8.87
N ASN A 32 2.84 -6.57 -8.18
CA ASN A 32 4.11 -7.24 -7.93
C ASN A 32 4.75 -7.74 -9.24
N GLN A 33 3.99 -8.41 -10.10
CA GLN A 33 4.49 -8.92 -11.38
C GLN A 33 4.96 -7.79 -12.31
N LEU A 34 4.19 -6.69 -12.36
CA LEU A 34 4.57 -5.52 -13.15
C LEU A 34 5.87 -4.89 -12.61
N GLY A 35 5.99 -4.72 -11.30
CA GLY A 35 7.20 -4.18 -10.67
C GLY A 35 8.42 -5.07 -10.88
N GLU A 36 8.27 -6.39 -10.82
CA GLU A 36 9.32 -7.36 -11.13
C GLU A 36 9.77 -7.26 -12.59
N PHE A 37 8.83 -7.10 -13.52
CA PHE A 37 9.13 -6.91 -14.93
C PHE A 37 9.89 -5.61 -15.21
N GLU A 38 9.40 -4.47 -14.69
CA GLU A 38 10.06 -3.17 -14.84
C GLU A 38 11.46 -3.15 -14.21
N SER A 39 11.60 -3.77 -13.03
CA SER A 39 12.89 -3.90 -12.36
C SER A 39 13.85 -4.79 -13.15
N GLY A 40 13.36 -5.88 -13.75
CA GLY A 40 14.13 -6.76 -14.63
C GLY A 40 14.59 -6.08 -15.91
N LEU A 41 13.72 -5.30 -16.55
CA LEU A 41 14.06 -4.48 -17.72
C LEU A 41 15.11 -3.42 -17.37
N THR A 42 14.92 -2.73 -16.24
CA THR A 42 15.86 -1.70 -15.77
C THR A 42 17.22 -2.33 -15.45
N ALA A 43 17.26 -3.50 -14.81
CA ALA A 43 18.49 -4.24 -14.56
C ALA A 43 19.15 -4.73 -15.86
N HIS A 44 18.37 -5.10 -16.88
CA HIS A 44 18.89 -5.50 -18.18
C HIS A 44 19.55 -4.33 -18.93
N TRP A 45 18.93 -3.14 -18.93
CA TRP A 45 19.46 -1.97 -19.63
C TRP A 45 20.57 -1.24 -18.90
N PHE A 46 20.44 -1.04 -17.58
CA PHE A 46 21.39 -0.24 -16.80
C PHE A 46 22.40 -1.10 -16.02
N GLY A 47 22.13 -2.40 -15.85
CA GLY A 47 22.86 -3.27 -14.94
C GLY A 47 22.24 -3.30 -13.54
N THR A 48 22.52 -4.36 -12.78
CA THR A 48 21.86 -4.64 -11.49
C THR A 48 22.08 -3.54 -10.45
N VAL A 49 23.32 -3.08 -10.27
CA VAL A 49 23.67 -2.10 -9.23
C VAL A 49 22.97 -0.74 -9.44
N PRO A 50 23.08 -0.08 -10.61
CA PRO A 50 22.40 1.20 -10.82
C PRO A 50 20.87 1.05 -10.85
N ALA A 51 20.32 -0.07 -11.32
CA ALA A 51 18.88 -0.31 -11.26
C ALA A 51 18.35 -0.33 -9.81
N VAL A 52 19.06 -0.99 -8.90
CA VAL A 52 18.69 -1.03 -7.46
C VAL A 52 18.79 0.36 -6.83
N VAL A 53 19.85 1.13 -7.13
CA VAL A 53 20.01 2.48 -6.58
C VAL A 53 18.90 3.40 -7.07
N LEU A 54 18.58 3.38 -8.36
CA LEU A 54 17.49 4.19 -8.94
C LEU A 54 16.12 3.81 -8.35
N GLY A 55 15.83 2.51 -8.20
CA GLY A 55 14.60 2.04 -7.56
C GLY A 55 14.49 2.47 -6.09
N GLY A 56 15.61 2.42 -5.36
CA GLY A 56 15.68 2.87 -3.96
C GLY A 56 15.41 4.38 -3.81
N VAL A 57 16.07 5.20 -4.64
CA VAL A 57 15.84 6.65 -4.65
C VAL A 57 14.39 6.98 -5.05
N GLY A 58 13.85 6.30 -6.06
CA GLY A 58 12.45 6.45 -6.47
C GLY A 58 11.47 6.14 -5.34
N THR A 59 11.72 5.07 -4.57
CA THR A 59 10.88 4.69 -3.43
C THR A 59 10.86 5.78 -2.34
N LEU A 60 12.01 6.36 -2.02
CA LEU A 60 12.10 7.45 -1.04
C LEU A 60 11.37 8.71 -1.51
N LEU A 61 11.48 9.06 -2.80
CA LEU A 61 10.76 10.19 -3.38
C LEU A 61 9.25 9.99 -3.30
N VAL A 62 8.75 8.82 -3.72
CA VAL A 62 7.31 8.48 -3.64
C VAL A 62 6.83 8.55 -2.20
N THR A 63 7.61 8.02 -1.25
CA THR A 63 7.27 8.05 0.18
C THR A 63 7.15 9.49 0.69
N GLY A 64 8.12 10.36 0.38
CA GLY A 64 8.08 11.77 0.77
C GLY A 64 6.90 12.53 0.15
N VAL A 65 6.58 12.25 -1.12
CA VAL A 65 5.42 12.82 -1.80
C VAL A 65 4.12 12.37 -1.12
N TRP A 66 4.01 11.09 -0.76
CA TRP A 66 2.82 10.54 -0.13
C TRP A 66 2.54 11.13 1.25
N ILE A 67 3.59 11.35 2.05
CA ILE A 67 3.51 12.04 3.34
C ILE A 67 2.95 13.47 3.16
N LYS A 68 3.39 14.18 2.12
CA LYS A 68 2.95 15.54 1.83
C LYS A 68 1.53 15.60 1.26
N LEU A 69 1.14 14.62 0.45
CA LEU A 69 -0.17 14.57 -0.19
C LEU A 69 -1.28 14.09 0.76
N PHE A 70 -0.95 13.20 1.68
CA PHE A 70 -1.88 12.65 2.67
C PHE A 70 -1.40 12.89 4.11
N PRO A 71 -1.26 14.16 4.55
CA PRO A 71 -0.75 14.49 5.87
C PRO A 71 -1.68 13.98 6.98
N THR A 72 -2.98 13.88 6.72
CA THR A 72 -4.00 13.34 7.62
C THR A 72 -3.79 11.85 7.92
N LEU A 73 -3.21 11.10 6.98
CA LEU A 73 -2.83 9.70 7.20
C LEU A 73 -1.46 9.60 7.90
N ALA A 74 -0.53 10.49 7.57
CA ALA A 74 0.79 10.52 8.19
C ALA A 74 0.75 10.91 9.68
N GLN A 75 -0.22 11.72 10.09
CA GLN A 75 -0.42 12.19 11.48
C GLN A 75 -1.42 11.35 12.28
N ARG A 76 -1.90 10.21 11.72
CA ARG A 76 -2.89 9.36 12.38
C ARG A 76 -2.22 8.48 13.45
N ASP A 77 -2.16 8.99 14.69
CA ASP A 77 -1.63 8.26 15.84
C ASP A 77 -2.61 7.25 16.47
N ARG A 78 -3.88 7.22 16.02
CA ARG A 78 -4.93 6.36 16.59
C ARG A 78 -5.68 5.59 15.49
N MET A 79 -5.82 4.28 15.68
CA MET A 79 -6.49 3.38 14.72
C MET A 79 -8.02 3.34 14.87
N ILE A 80 -8.56 3.72 16.03
CA ILE A 80 -9.98 3.64 16.37
C ILE A 80 -10.39 4.97 17.02
N GLU A 81 -11.38 5.63 16.44
CA GLU A 81 -12.09 6.71 17.12
C GLU A 81 -12.98 6.05 18.18
N ARG A 82 -12.75 6.35 19.46
CA ARG A 82 -13.51 5.78 20.58
C ARG A 82 -14.96 6.27 20.44
N VAL A 83 -15.84 5.46 19.86
CA VAL A 83 -17.29 5.68 19.92
C VAL A 83 -17.75 5.28 21.31
N GLU A 84 -17.40 6.08 22.31
CA GLU A 84 -17.84 5.85 23.68
C GLU A 84 -17.96 7.18 24.40
N GLU A 85 -19.09 7.85 24.18
CA GLU A 85 -19.76 8.80 25.09
C GLU A 85 -21.01 9.40 24.40
N ALA A 86 -22.01 8.56 24.07
CA ALA A 86 -23.34 9.04 23.71
C ALA A 86 -24.43 8.01 24.04
N LYS A 87 -24.50 7.61 25.31
CA LYS A 87 -25.72 7.17 26.02
C LYS A 87 -25.38 6.74 27.45
N VAL A 88 -25.37 7.72 28.34
CA VAL A 88 -25.77 7.55 29.75
C VAL A 88 -27.07 8.32 29.90
#